data_AF-A0A3L8DF37-F1
#
_entry.id   AF-A0A3L8DF37-F1
#
_cell.length_a   1.000
_cell.length_b   1.000
_cell.length_c   1.000
_cell.angle_alpha   90.00
_cell.angle_beta   90.00
_cell.angle_gamma   90.00
#
_symmetry.space_group_name_H-M   'P 1'
#
loop_
_entity.id
_entity.type
_entity.pdbx_description
1 polymer ?
#
loop_
_entity_poly.entity_id
_entity_poly.type
_entity_poly.pdbx_seq_one_letter_code
_entity_poly.pdbx_strand_id
1 'polypeptide(L)'
;MKGLENLNRYVLEARIQNLEADWTRFQSNHDKLIGSITEDTRKLDYFTDDLYAGCENAYFEVKSSLMQLCDTFPDPEEKTSTSNSANPEPGRALPKISLPKFTGSYQE
;
A
#
# COMPACT_ATOMS: atom_id res chain seq x y z
N MET A 1 -2.11 18.02 9.44
CA MET A 1 -1.79 16.58 9.43
C MET A 1 -0.72 16.34 8.36
N LYS A 2 0.56 16.26 8.74
CA LYS A 2 1.67 15.95 7.82
C LYS A 2 1.65 14.45 7.53
N GLY A 3 1.14 14.05 6.37
CA GLY A 3 1.04 12.63 6.01
C GLY A 3 0.26 12.35 4.74
N LEU A 4 -0.64 13.26 4.34
CA LEU A 4 -1.34 13.20 3.04
C LEU A 4 -0.41 13.52 1.86
N GLU A 5 0.71 14.19 2.12
CA GLU A 5 1.62 14.76 1.11
C GLU A 5 2.41 13.70 0.34
N ASN A 6 2.50 12.46 0.87
CA ASN A 6 3.22 11.33 0.27
C ASN A 6 2.38 10.04 0.31
N LEU A 7 1.06 10.14 0.16
CA LEU A 7 0.21 8.96 0.11
C LEU A 7 0.48 8.20 -1.19
N ASN A 8 0.91 6.95 -1.08
CA ASN A 8 1.08 6.03 -2.19
C ASN A 8 0.70 4.62 -1.73
N ARG A 9 0.63 3.68 -2.69
CA ARG A 9 0.23 2.31 -2.42
C ARG A 9 1.09 1.63 -1.36
N TYR A 10 2.42 1.77 -1.41
CA TYR A 10 3.33 1.20 -0.40
C TYR A 10 3.06 1.70 1.01
N VAL A 11 2.77 3.00 1.17
CA VAL A 11 2.42 3.58 2.47
C VAL A 11 1.09 3.03 2.99
N LEU A 12 0.12 2.83 2.12
CA LEU A 12 -1.17 2.25 2.49
C LEU A 12 -1.04 0.77 2.86
N GLU A 13 -0.29 -0.02 2.07
CA GLU A 13 0.02 -1.42 2.38
C GLU A 13 0.75 -1.56 3.72
N ALA A 14 1.76 -0.74 3.98
CA ALA A 14 2.46 -0.74 5.27
C ALA A 14 1.53 -0.39 6.44
N ARG A 15 0.56 0.54 6.23
CA ARG A 15 -0.46 0.86 7.24
C ARG A 15 -1.39 -0.31 7.50
N ILE A 16 -1.83 -1.02 6.45
CA ILE A 16 -2.67 -2.21 6.59
C ILE A 16 -1.93 -3.29 7.37
N GLN A 17 -0.65 -3.56 7.04
CA GLN A 17 0.16 -4.55 7.76
C GLN A 17 0.30 -4.20 9.25
N ASN A 18 0.57 -2.93 9.58
CA ASN A 18 0.64 -2.49 10.98
C ASN A 18 -0.71 -2.64 11.69
N LEU A 19 -1.81 -2.26 11.03
CA LEU A 19 -3.15 -2.40 11.58
C LEU A 19 -3.50 -3.87 11.89
N GLU A 20 -3.12 -4.80 11.02
CA GLU A 20 -3.31 -6.25 11.24
C GLU A 20 -2.46 -6.79 12.40
N ALA A 21 -1.21 -6.33 12.51
CA ALA A 21 -0.33 -6.72 13.62
C ALA A 21 -0.85 -6.20 14.97
N ASP A 22 -1.30 -4.94 15.02
CA ASP A 22 -1.90 -4.34 16.21
C ASP A 22 -3.21 -5.05 16.60
N TRP A 23 -4.05 -5.37 15.62
CA TRP A 23 -5.28 -6.13 15.85
C TRP A 23 -5.00 -7.53 16.41
N THR A 24 -4.04 -8.25 15.82
CA THR A 24 -3.62 -9.59 16.31
C THR A 24 -3.14 -9.51 17.76
N ARG A 25 -2.34 -8.49 18.09
CA ARG A 25 -1.86 -8.27 19.46
C ARG A 25 -3.01 -7.94 20.42
N PHE A 26 -3.95 -7.12 19.98
CA PHE A 26 -5.14 -6.78 20.76
C PHE A 26 -5.99 -8.02 21.06
N GLN A 27 -6.28 -8.86 20.05
CA GLN A 27 -6.99 -10.12 20.23
C GLN A 27 -6.27 -11.06 21.20
N SER A 28 -4.96 -11.25 21.04
CA SER A 28 -4.18 -12.09 21.96
C SER A 28 -4.22 -11.59 23.41
N ASN A 29 -4.24 -10.27 23.62
CA ASN A 29 -4.39 -9.70 24.95
C ASN A 29 -5.81 -9.88 25.49
N HIS A 30 -6.84 -9.73 24.65
CA HIS A 30 -8.22 -10.01 25.00
C HIS A 30 -8.39 -11.48 25.45
N ASP A 31 -7.87 -12.44 24.70
CA ASP A 31 -7.96 -13.86 25.03
C ASP A 31 -7.34 -14.18 26.40
N LYS A 32 -6.16 -13.60 26.69
CA LYS A 32 -5.50 -13.72 28.00
C LYS A 32 -6.35 -13.11 29.11
N LEU A 33 -6.98 -11.97 28.84
CA LEU A 33 -7.83 -11.28 29.80
C LEU A 33 -9.09 -12.12 30.10
N ILE A 34 -9.76 -12.66 29.08
CA ILE A 34 -10.91 -13.56 29.23
C ILE A 34 -10.51 -14.83 30.01
N GLY A 35 -9.34 -15.40 29.72
CA GLY A 35 -8.83 -16.57 30.43
C GLY A 35 -8.51 -16.34 31.92
N SER A 36 -8.39 -15.08 32.35
CA SER A 36 -8.08 -14.69 33.74
C SER A 36 -9.20 -13.87 34.40
N ILE A 37 -10.40 -13.89 33.82
CA ILE A 37 -11.50 -13.02 34.23
C ILE A 37 -12.03 -13.36 35.63
N THR A 38 -12.22 -12.32 36.43
CA THR A 38 -12.85 -12.35 37.76
C THR A 38 -14.10 -11.48 37.79
N GLU A 39 -14.95 -11.62 38.82
CA GLU A 39 -16.14 -10.76 38.96
C GLU A 39 -15.81 -9.27 39.06
N ASP A 40 -14.68 -8.91 39.66
CA ASP A 40 -14.27 -7.51 39.75
C ASP A 40 -13.78 -6.98 38.41
N THR A 41 -13.05 -7.79 37.63
CA THR A 41 -12.63 -7.38 36.29
C THR A 41 -13.81 -7.24 35.32
N ARG A 42 -14.90 -8.01 35.48
CA ARG A 42 -16.11 -7.88 34.66
C ARG A 42 -16.82 -6.52 34.80
N LYS A 43 -16.55 -5.79 35.87
CA LYS A 43 -17.12 -4.47 36.14
C LYS A 43 -16.34 -3.34 35.47
N LEU A 44 -15.18 -3.64 34.89
CA LEU A 44 -14.39 -2.65 34.17
C LEU A 44 -15.08 -2.26 32.87
N ASP A 45 -14.95 -0.99 32.49
CA ASP A 45 -15.49 -0.38 31.27
C ASP A 45 -15.21 -1.23 30.02
N TYR A 46 -14.05 -1.89 29.98
CA TYR A 46 -13.68 -2.83 28.92
C TYR A 46 -14.76 -3.86 28.59
N PHE A 47 -15.44 -4.38 29.61
CA PHE A 47 -16.47 -5.40 29.47
C PHE A 47 -17.88 -4.84 29.50
N THR A 48 -18.14 -3.82 30.31
CA THR A 48 -19.49 -3.23 30.41
C THR A 48 -19.87 -2.45 29.16
N ASP A 49 -18.89 -1.85 28.49
CA ASP A 49 -19.11 -0.98 27.33
C ASP A 49 -18.86 -1.71 26.01
N ASP A 50 -18.68 -3.03 26.06
CA ASP A 50 -18.42 -3.90 24.90
C ASP A 50 -17.26 -3.39 24.01
N LEU A 51 -16.18 -2.92 24.65
CA LEU A 51 -15.05 -2.28 23.97
C LEU A 51 -14.37 -3.23 22.97
N TYR A 52 -14.39 -4.53 23.22
CA TYR A 52 -13.88 -5.50 22.25
C TYR A 52 -14.66 -5.45 20.93
N ALA A 53 -16.00 -5.54 20.99
CA ALA A 53 -16.83 -5.48 19.78
C ALA A 53 -16.75 -4.12 19.09
N GLY A 54 -16.67 -3.02 19.87
CA GLY A 54 -16.43 -1.68 19.35
C GLY A 54 -15.12 -1.59 18.56
N CYS A 55 -14.03 -2.10 19.14
CA CYS A 55 -12.72 -2.15 18.46
C CYS A 55 -12.73 -3.06 17.24
N GLU A 56 -13.42 -4.21 17.30
CA GLU A 56 -13.55 -5.13 16.17
C GLU A 56 -14.22 -4.47 14.97
N ASN A 57 -15.36 -3.81 15.19
CA ASN A 57 -16.06 -3.08 14.16
C ASN A 57 -15.19 -1.96 13.56
N ALA A 58 -14.53 -1.18 14.41
CA ALA A 58 -13.64 -0.11 13.96
C ALA A 58 -12.45 -0.65 13.14
N TYR A 59 -11.87 -1.77 13.54
CA TYR A 59 -10.81 -2.43 12.78
C TYR A 59 -11.28 -2.82 11.38
N PHE A 60 -12.43 -3.48 11.25
CA PHE A 60 -12.96 -3.87 9.94
C PHE A 60 -13.30 -2.66 9.07
N GLU A 61 -13.92 -1.62 9.64
CA GLU A 61 -14.25 -0.38 8.93
C GLU A 61 -12.99 0.31 8.38
N VAL A 62 -11.97 0.49 9.21
CA VAL A 62 -10.71 1.13 8.82
C VAL A 62 -9.96 0.26 7.82
N LYS A 63 -9.88 -1.06 8.04
CA LYS A 63 -9.20 -1.97 7.13
C LYS A 63 -9.85 -1.96 5.74
N SER A 64 -11.17 -2.06 5.69
CA SER A 64 -11.93 -1.98 4.44
C SER A 64 -11.67 -0.65 3.72
N SER A 65 -11.73 0.46 4.45
CA SER A 65 -11.47 1.79 3.90
C SER A 65 -10.06 1.95 3.35
N LEU A 66 -9.04 1.41 4.03
CA LEU A 66 -7.65 1.44 3.56
C LEU A 66 -7.45 0.57 2.32
N MET A 67 -8.10 -0.60 2.24
CA MET A 67 -8.04 -1.46 1.06
C MET A 67 -8.71 -0.80 -0.15
N GLN A 68 -9.90 -0.23 0.03
CA GLN A 68 -10.57 0.55 -1.03
C GLN A 68 -9.70 1.73 -1.48
N LEU A 69 -9.01 2.38 -0.55
CA LEU A 69 -8.09 3.47 -0.89
C LEU A 69 -6.87 2.94 -1.65
N CYS A 70 -6.29 1.79 -1.29
CA CYS A 70 -5.23 1.14 -2.07
C CYS A 70 -5.63 0.94 -3.53
N ASP A 71 -6.85 0.50 -3.79
CA ASP A 71 -7.34 0.24 -5.15
C ASP A 71 -7.38 1.53 -6.01
N THR A 72 -7.44 2.72 -5.39
CA THR A 72 -7.36 4.00 -6.10
C THR A 72 -5.94 4.40 -6.51
N PHE A 73 -4.91 3.76 -5.94
CA PHE A 73 -3.50 3.96 -6.27
C PHE A 73 -3.01 2.79 -7.13
N PRO A 74 -3.06 2.90 -8.48
CA PRO A 74 -2.64 1.81 -9.36
C PRO A 74 -1.20 1.40 -9.09
N ASP A 75 -0.92 0.10 -9.24
CA ASP A 75 0.44 -0.41 -9.15
C ASP A 75 1.33 0.33 -10.17
N PRO A 76 2.51 0.83 -9.78
CA PRO A 76 3.48 1.35 -10.74
C PRO A 76 3.80 0.34 -11.86
N GLU A 77 3.68 -0.97 -11.59
CA GLU A 77 3.99 -2.05 -12.52
C GLU A 77 2.83 -2.44 -13.47
N GLU A 78 1.58 -2.05 -13.19
CA GLU A 78 0.41 -2.52 -13.96
C GLU A 78 0.07 -1.61 -15.17
N LYS A 79 0.89 -0.59 -15.46
CA LYS A 79 0.73 0.27 -16.64
C LYS A 79 1.29 -0.32 -17.95
N THR A 80 1.57 -1.62 -18.01
CA THR A 80 2.03 -2.30 -19.24
C THR A 80 1.18 -3.51 -19.58
N SER A 81 -0.13 -3.34 -19.75
CA SER A 81 -0.95 -4.28 -20.52
C SER A 81 -2.29 -3.62 -20.85
N THR A 82 -2.31 -2.74 -21.87
CA THR A 82 -3.39 -2.62 -22.88
C THR A 82 -3.12 -1.39 -23.75
N SER A 83 -2.39 -1.57 -24.86
CA SER A 83 -2.92 -1.43 -26.22
C SER A 83 -1.78 -1.63 -27.23
N ASN A 84 -1.98 -2.52 -28.19
CA ASN A 84 -1.89 -2.22 -29.64
C ASN A 84 -1.92 -3.54 -30.42
N SER A 85 -3.09 -3.85 -30.97
CA SER A 85 -3.18 -4.67 -32.17
C SER A 85 -2.37 -3.95 -33.25
N ALA A 86 -1.13 -4.40 -33.48
CA ALA A 86 -0.20 -3.78 -34.41
C ALA A 86 -0.65 -4.06 -35.84
N ASN A 87 -1.28 -3.07 -36.48
CA ASN A 87 -1.22 -2.91 -37.91
C ASN A 87 0.25 -2.58 -38.28
N PRO A 88 0.90 -3.23 -39.27
CA PRO A 88 2.28 -2.90 -39.59
C PRO A 88 2.32 -1.56 -40.36
N GLU A 89 2.54 -0.46 -39.66
CA GLU A 89 2.94 0.80 -40.30
C GLU A 89 4.39 0.69 -40.79
N PRO A 90 4.71 1.23 -41.99
CA PRO A 90 6.07 1.20 -42.52
C PRO A 90 6.99 2.04 -41.62
N GLY A 91 7.98 1.37 -41.03
CA GLY A 91 8.89 1.96 -40.05
C GLY A 91 9.52 3.26 -40.54
N ARG A 92 9.36 4.33 -39.75
CA ARG A 92 10.20 5.52 -39.82
C ARG A 92 11.65 5.14 -39.53
N ALA A 93 12.43 4.92 -40.58
CA ALA A 93 13.87 4.79 -40.46
C ALA A 93 14.44 6.11 -39.90
N LEU A 94 15.30 6.01 -38.88
CA LEU A 94 16.04 7.16 -38.39
C LEU A 94 16.93 7.71 -39.51
N PRO A 95 17.06 9.05 -39.63
CA PRO A 95 17.99 9.64 -40.58
C PRO A 95 19.41 9.15 -40.27
N LYS A 96 20.12 8.68 -41.30
CA LYS A 96 21.50 8.18 -41.16
C LYS A 96 22.37 9.29 -40.58
N ILE A 97 22.92 9.04 -39.39
CA ILE A 97 23.91 9.92 -38.77
C ILE A 97 25.19 9.80 -39.60
N SER A 98 25.56 10.87 -40.29
CA SER A 98 26.88 11.01 -40.88
C SER A 98 27.86 11.46 -39.80
N LEU A 99 28.67 10.54 -39.29
CA LEU A 99 29.78 10.89 -38.42
C LEU A 99 30.81 11.71 -39.22
N PRO A 100 31.30 12.84 -38.69
CA PRO A 100 32.36 13.59 -39.34
C PRO A 100 33.62 12.72 -39.45
N LYS A 101 34.22 12.69 -40.63
CA LYS A 101 35.51 12.03 -40.82
C LYS A 101 36.57 12.81 -40.04
N PHE A 102 37.13 12.18 -39.01
CA PHE A 102 38.27 12.70 -38.29
C PHE A 102 39.49 12.70 -39.22
N THR A 103 39.81 13.86 -39.79
CA THR A 103 41.06 14.09 -40.53
C THR A 103 42.11 14.47 -39.51
N GLY A 104 42.62 13.47 -38.78
CA GLY A 104 43.60 13.69 -37.71
C GLY A 104 44.81 14.47 -38.19
N SER A 105 44.79 15.78 -37.97
CA SER A 105 45.96 16.65 -38.02
C SER A 105 46.26 16.99 -36.58
N TYR A 106 47.04 16.13 -35.93
CA TYR A 106 47.69 16.50 -34.68
C TYR A 106 48.76 17.51 -35.05
N GLN A 107 48.58 18.75 -34.60
CA GLN A 107 49.62 19.75 -34.64
C GLN A 107 50.43 19.55 -33.35
N GLU A 108 51.69 19.13 -33.52
CA GLU A 108 52.66 18.99 -32.42
C GLU A 108 52.91 20.33 -31.70
#